data_AF-A0A2D9XWM8-F1
#
_entry.id   AF-A0A2D9XWM8-F1
#
_cell.length_a   1.000
_cell.length_b   1.000
_cell.length_c   1.000
_cell.angle_alpha   90.00
_cell.angle_beta   90.00
_cell.angle_gamma   90.00
#
_symmetry.space_group_name_H-M   'P 1'
#
loop_
_entity.id
_entity.type
_entity.pdbx_description
1 polymer ?
#
loop_
_entity_poly.entity_id
_entity_poly.type
_entity_poly.pdbx_seq_one_letter_code
_entity_poly.pdbx_strand_id
1 'polypeptide(L)'
;MMGTIFSQTPDSTLQKSPSKAVRSALLLPGGGQFYNGQKFKGFLLMGGAVVSGFLYADYANKYHNYTGVDTFEKERYLKLRNKYGWWVGFVYIYGLLDAIVEAHLHPFNKVMNEDLEKSKVEVSKEQ
;
A
#
# COMPACT_ATOMS: atom_id res chain seq x y z
N MET A 1 -51.41 7.02 3.80
CA MET A 1 -50.36 6.54 4.73
C MET A 1 -49.01 7.01 4.19
N MET A 2 -48.31 7.82 4.98
CA MET A 2 -47.05 8.47 4.64
C MET A 2 -45.91 7.44 4.74
N GLY A 3 -45.19 7.17 3.64
CA GLY A 3 -43.98 6.35 3.65
C GLY A 3 -42.76 7.26 3.51
N THR A 4 -42.11 7.58 4.63
CA THR A 4 -40.83 8.29 4.65
C THR A 4 -39.71 7.42 4.06
N ILE A 5 -39.25 7.75 2.86
CA ILE A 5 -38.00 7.20 2.30
C ILE A 5 -36.85 8.04 2.87
N PHE A 6 -36.09 7.48 3.81
CA PHE A 6 -34.79 8.01 4.18
C PHE A 6 -33.81 7.78 3.02
N SER A 7 -33.72 8.74 2.11
CA SER A 7 -32.59 8.86 1.20
C SER A 7 -31.39 9.37 2.02
N GLN A 8 -30.63 8.48 2.64
CA GLN A 8 -29.29 8.84 3.10
C GLN A 8 -28.39 8.94 1.89
N THR A 9 -28.20 10.16 1.38
CA THR A 9 -27.07 10.48 0.52
C THR A 9 -25.79 10.16 1.30
N PRO A 10 -24.90 9.29 0.79
CA PRO A 10 -23.64 9.06 1.47
C PRO A 10 -22.90 10.40 1.54
N ASP A 11 -22.61 10.83 2.76
CA ASP A 11 -21.94 12.09 3.04
C ASP A 11 -20.61 12.19 2.27
N SER A 12 -20.43 13.26 1.48
CA SER A 12 -19.24 13.51 0.66
C SER A 12 -17.96 13.73 1.49
N THR A 13 -18.07 13.76 2.82
CA THR A 13 -16.97 13.90 3.78
C THR A 13 -16.13 12.64 3.98
N LEU A 14 -16.53 11.47 3.45
CA LEU A 14 -15.72 10.24 3.45
C LEU A 14 -14.60 10.26 2.37
N GLN A 15 -13.95 11.39 2.16
CA GLN A 15 -12.74 11.44 1.32
C GLN A 15 -11.55 10.92 2.12
N LYS A 16 -10.93 9.84 1.63
CA LYS A 16 -9.68 9.33 2.19
C LYS A 16 -8.60 10.40 2.03
N SER A 17 -8.12 10.94 3.14
CA SER A 17 -7.01 11.89 3.15
C SER A 17 -5.72 11.23 2.62
N PRO A 18 -5.09 11.78 1.57
CA PRO A 18 -3.82 11.28 1.07
C PRO A 18 -2.72 11.31 2.13
N SER A 19 -2.71 12.33 2.98
CA SER A 19 -1.76 12.46 4.08
C SER A 19 -1.85 11.32 5.09
N LYS A 20 -3.04 10.75 5.34
CA LYS A 20 -3.21 9.56 6.20
C LYS A 20 -2.72 8.28 5.51
N ALA A 21 -2.88 8.15 4.19
CA ALA A 21 -2.32 7.05 3.41
C ALA A 21 -0.80 7.03 3.49
N VAL A 22 -0.17 8.20 3.29
CA VAL A 22 1.29 8.37 3.37
C VAL A 22 1.80 8.03 4.77
N ARG A 23 1.17 8.57 5.83
CA ARG A 23 1.56 8.25 7.21
C ARG A 23 1.46 6.75 7.50
N SER A 24 0.41 6.08 7.03
CA SER A 24 0.24 4.64 7.20
C SER A 24 1.28 3.83 6.42
N ALA A 25 1.64 4.27 5.21
CA ALA A 25 2.67 3.64 4.37
C ALA A 25 4.10 3.82 4.93
N LEU A 26 4.38 4.96 5.56
CA LEU A 26 5.67 5.23 6.21
C LEU A 26 5.86 4.38 7.48
N LEU A 27 4.79 4.13 8.23
CA LEU A 27 4.86 3.36 9.47
C LEU A 27 5.04 1.87 9.21
N LEU A 28 4.37 1.32 8.20
CA LEU A 28 4.40 -0.10 7.88
C LEU A 28 4.52 -0.31 6.36
N PRO A 29 5.42 -1.20 5.89
CA PRO A 29 5.49 -1.56 4.48
C PRO A 29 4.15 -2.16 4.02
N GLY A 30 3.53 -1.54 3.00
CA GLY A 30 2.19 -1.90 2.54
C GLY A 30 1.03 -1.29 3.33
N GLY A 31 1.28 -0.54 4.40
CA GLY A 31 0.26 0.10 5.26
C GLY A 31 -0.67 1.05 4.51
N GLY A 32 -0.13 1.79 3.53
CA GLY A 32 -0.94 2.66 2.67
C GLY A 32 -1.95 1.91 1.80
N GLN A 33 -1.66 0.65 1.43
CA GLN A 33 -2.58 -0.16 0.63
C GLN A 33 -3.79 -0.61 1.44
N PHE A 34 -3.59 -0.97 2.71
CA PHE A 34 -4.71 -1.26 3.61
C PHE A 34 -5.61 -0.03 3.79
N TYR A 35 -5.00 1.16 3.96
CA TYR A 35 -5.75 2.42 4.02
C TYR A 35 -6.51 2.70 2.71
N ASN A 36 -5.89 2.46 1.56
CA ASN A 36 -6.53 2.62 0.25
C ASN A 36 -7.59 1.54 -0.05
N GLY A 37 -7.71 0.49 0.77
CA GLY A 37 -8.69 -0.59 0.60
C GLY A 37 -8.18 -1.77 -0.23
N GLN A 38 -6.93 -1.71 -0.70
CA GLN A 38 -6.28 -2.72 -1.53
C GLN A 38 -5.60 -3.79 -0.68
N LYS A 39 -6.40 -4.60 0.01
CA LYS A 39 -5.91 -5.61 0.97
C LYS A 39 -4.93 -6.60 0.35
N PHE A 40 -5.21 -7.09 -0.86
CA PHE A 40 -4.34 -8.06 -1.53
C PHE A 40 -2.93 -7.50 -1.77
N LYS A 41 -2.84 -6.28 -2.35
CA LYS A 41 -1.54 -5.59 -2.52
C LYS A 41 -0.86 -5.35 -1.17
N GLY A 42 -1.61 -4.93 -0.16
CA GLY A 42 -1.10 -4.72 1.20
C GLY A 42 -0.46 -5.99 1.78
N PHE A 43 -1.14 -7.13 1.70
CA PHE A 43 -0.59 -8.42 2.16
C PHE A 43 0.61 -8.87 1.34
N LEU A 44 0.61 -8.68 0.02
CA LEU A 44 1.73 -9.04 -0.83
C LEU A 44 2.99 -8.24 -0.46
N LEU A 45 2.86 -6.93 -0.27
CA LEU A 45 3.96 -6.06 0.14
C LEU A 45 4.46 -6.37 1.55
N MET A 46 3.53 -6.57 2.50
CA MET A 46 3.90 -6.92 3.86
C MET A 46 4.59 -8.29 3.93
N GLY A 47 4.08 -9.29 3.19
CA GLY A 47 4.73 -10.59 3.07
C GLY A 47 6.13 -10.50 2.47
N GLY A 48 6.29 -9.72 1.39
CA GLY A 48 7.60 -9.46 0.77
C GLY A 48 8.59 -8.79 1.73
N ALA A 49 8.13 -7.82 2.52
CA ALA A 49 8.94 -7.14 3.53
C ALA A 49 9.34 -8.08 4.67
N VAL A 50 8.40 -8.87 5.20
CA VAL A 50 8.65 -9.83 6.28
C VAL A 50 9.64 -10.90 5.83
N VAL A 51 9.44 -11.51 4.66
CA VAL A 51 10.33 -12.55 4.15
C VAL A 51 11.73 -11.98 3.88
N SER A 52 11.82 -10.82 3.22
CA SER A 52 13.11 -10.19 2.93
C SER A 52 13.84 -9.75 4.19
N GLY A 53 13.12 -9.18 5.16
CA GLY A 53 13.67 -8.79 6.47
C GLY A 53 14.15 -9.99 7.28
N PHE A 54 13.37 -11.08 7.30
CA PHE A 54 13.77 -12.32 7.95
C PHE A 54 15.05 -12.90 7.33
N LEU A 55 15.10 -13.01 6.01
CA LEU A 55 16.28 -13.52 5.30
C LEU A 55 17.49 -12.60 5.48
N TYR A 56 17.30 -11.28 5.45
CA TYR A 56 18.37 -10.33 5.78
C TYR A 56 18.94 -10.61 7.18
N ALA A 57 18.08 -10.74 8.19
CA ALA A 57 18.50 -10.97 9.57
C ALA A 57 19.22 -12.32 9.73
N ASP A 58 18.71 -13.39 9.12
CA ASP A 58 19.33 -14.71 9.13
C ASP A 58 20.73 -14.68 8.50
N TYR A 59 20.90 -14.10 7.31
CA TYR A 59 22.22 -14.00 6.68
C TYR A 59 23.15 -13.00 7.36
N ALA A 60 22.62 -11.95 8.00
CA ALA A 60 23.41 -11.05 8.83
C ALA A 60 23.99 -11.80 10.04
N ASN A 61 23.17 -12.60 10.72
CA ASN A 61 23.60 -13.42 11.85
C ASN A 61 24.63 -14.47 11.42
N LYS A 62 24.39 -15.17 10.31
CA LYS A 62 25.35 -16.15 9.74
C LYS A 62 26.68 -15.50 9.37
N TYR A 63 26.65 -14.29 8.80
CA TYR A 63 27.87 -13.54 8.48
C TYR A 63 28.64 -13.11 9.73
N HIS A 64 27.94 -12.60 10.74
CA HIS A 64 28.55 -12.10 11.97
C HIS A 64 29.16 -13.22 12.82
N ASN A 65 28.44 -14.33 12.96
CA ASN A 65 28.86 -15.47 13.77
C ASN A 65 29.76 -16.47 13.02
N TYR A 66 30.25 -16.11 11.83
CA TYR A 66 31.09 -16.99 11.04
C TYR A 66 32.52 -17.06 11.59
N THR A 67 32.90 -18.24 12.09
CA THR A 67 34.25 -18.54 12.61
C THR A 67 35.02 -19.55 11.75
N GLY A 68 34.47 -19.93 10.59
CA GLY A 68 35.11 -20.89 9.68
C GLY A 68 36.32 -20.30 8.95
N VAL A 69 37.17 -21.18 8.41
CA VAL A 69 38.35 -20.80 7.61
C VAL A 69 38.02 -20.52 6.15
N ASP A 70 36.85 -20.95 5.67
CA ASP A 70 36.46 -20.78 4.27
C ASP A 70 35.97 -19.34 4.01
N THR A 71 36.78 -18.58 3.28
CA THR A 71 36.46 -17.19 2.89
C THR A 71 35.28 -17.12 1.93
N PHE A 72 35.09 -18.10 1.05
CA PHE A 72 34.01 -18.07 0.06
C PHE A 72 32.64 -18.14 0.71
N GLU A 73 32.51 -18.95 1.77
CA GLU A 73 31.29 -19.08 2.55
C GLU A 73 30.92 -17.78 3.28
N LYS A 74 31.91 -17.11 3.89
CA LYS A 74 31.71 -15.80 4.52
C LYS A 74 31.25 -14.75 3.50
N GLU A 75 31.89 -14.70 2.33
CA GLU A 75 31.49 -13.81 1.25
C GLU A 75 30.08 -14.09 0.73
N ARG A 76 29.69 -15.37 0.66
CA ARG A 76 28.34 -15.76 0.26
C ARG A 76 27.29 -15.19 1.21
N TYR A 77 27.50 -15.27 2.52
CA TYR A 77 26.59 -14.66 3.50
C TYR A 77 26.52 -13.14 3.36
N LEU A 78 27.63 -12.47 3.08
CA LEU A 78 27.65 -11.03 2.81
C LEU A 78 26.81 -10.66 1.57
N LYS A 79 27.00 -11.40 0.47
CA LYS A 79 26.25 -11.18 -0.79
C LYS A 79 24.76 -11.42 -0.57
N LEU A 80 24.39 -12.49 0.14
CA LEU A 80 22.99 -12.81 0.43
C LEU A 80 22.33 -11.78 1.34
N ARG A 81 22.98 -11.40 2.45
CA ARG A 81 22.49 -10.31 3.32
C ARG A 81 22.28 -9.02 2.52
N ASN A 82 23.25 -8.60 1.71
CA ASN A 82 23.12 -7.39 0.91
C ASN A 82 21.98 -7.49 -0.12
N LYS A 83 21.83 -8.65 -0.78
CA LYS A 83 20.72 -8.92 -1.70
C LYS A 83 19.36 -8.70 -1.01
N TYR A 84 19.14 -9.30 0.16
CA TYR A 84 17.87 -9.16 0.88
C TYR A 84 17.69 -7.77 1.50
N GLY A 85 18.77 -7.09 1.88
CA GLY A 85 18.72 -5.68 2.30
C GLY A 85 18.21 -4.77 1.18
N TRP A 86 18.69 -4.98 -0.05
CA TRP A 86 18.16 -4.30 -1.24
C TRP A 86 16.68 -4.63 -1.47
N TRP A 87 16.27 -5.90 -1.32
CA TRP A 87 14.85 -6.27 -1.45
C TRP A 87 13.95 -5.56 -0.43
N VAL A 88 14.38 -5.44 0.83
CA VAL A 88 13.66 -4.64 1.83
C VAL A 88 13.49 -3.19 1.36
N GLY A 89 14.57 -2.58 0.87
CA GLY A 89 14.54 -1.22 0.32
C GLY A 89 13.58 -1.07 -0.86
N PHE A 90 13.63 -1.99 -1.83
CA PHE A 90 12.75 -1.98 -3.00
C PHE A 90 11.28 -2.13 -2.62
N VAL A 91 10.94 -3.11 -1.77
CA VAL A 91 9.55 -3.32 -1.32
C VAL A 91 9.03 -2.09 -0.58
N TYR A 92 9.85 -1.47 0.26
CA TYR A 92 9.47 -0.28 1.00
C TYR A 92 9.18 0.92 0.08
N ILE A 93 10.12 1.24 -0.84
CA ILE A 93 9.96 2.36 -1.77
C ILE A 93 8.78 2.12 -2.71
N TYR A 94 8.66 0.92 -3.27
CA TYR A 94 7.56 0.57 -4.18
C TYR A 94 6.21 0.68 -3.48
N GLY A 95 6.07 0.12 -2.28
CA GLY A 95 4.83 0.20 -1.51
C GLY A 95 4.43 1.62 -1.13
N LEU A 96 5.42 2.47 -0.83
CA LEU A 96 5.21 3.90 -0.55
C LEU A 96 4.72 4.65 -1.80
N LEU A 97 5.40 4.46 -2.93
CA LEU A 97 5.03 5.12 -4.19
C LEU A 97 3.64 4.68 -4.68
N ASP A 98 3.34 3.39 -4.69
CA ASP A 98 2.03 2.87 -5.12
C ASP A 98 0.91 3.42 -4.24
N ALA A 99 1.13 3.53 -2.92
CA ALA A 99 0.15 4.10 -2.00
C ALA A 99 -0.06 5.62 -2.21
N ILE A 100 1.02 6.37 -2.47
CA ILE A 100 0.96 7.82 -2.73
C ILE A 100 0.19 8.11 -4.02
N VAL A 101 0.54 7.40 -5.09
CA VAL A 101 -0.09 7.55 -6.41
C VAL A 101 -1.57 7.25 -6.31
N GLU A 102 -1.95 6.13 -5.70
CA GLU A 102 -3.36 5.74 -5.58
C GLU A 102 -4.16 6.70 -4.69
N ALA A 103 -3.57 7.18 -3.60
CA ALA A 103 -4.23 8.12 -2.72
C ALA A 103 -4.51 9.47 -3.41
N HIS A 104 -3.64 9.90 -4.33
CA HIS A 104 -3.88 11.08 -5.17
C HIS A 104 -4.87 10.81 -6.31
N LEU A 105 -5.01 9.57 -6.78
CA LEU A 105 -5.96 9.21 -7.85
C LEU A 105 -7.40 9.00 -7.37
N HIS A 106 -7.58 8.66 -6.09
CA HIS A 106 -8.90 8.33 -5.54
C HIS A 106 -9.96 9.45 -5.66
N PRO A 107 -9.63 10.76 -5.54
CA PRO A 107 -10.56 11.85 -5.80
C PRO A 107 -10.98 11.91 -7.28
N PHE A 108 -10.06 11.63 -8.21
CA PHE A 108 -10.31 11.70 -9.64
C PHE A 108 -11.22 10.58 -10.14
N ASN A 109 -10.96 9.34 -9.70
CA ASN A 109 -11.78 8.19 -10.08
C ASN A 109 -13.22 8.28 -9.56
N LYS A 110 -13.43 8.93 -8.39
CA LYS A 110 -14.78 9.18 -7.87
C LYS A 110 -15.59 10.08 -8.81
N VAL A 111 -14.99 11.16 -9.32
CA VAL A 111 -15.64 12.11 -10.23
C VAL A 111 -15.96 11.48 -11.59
N MET A 112 -15.08 10.60 -12.08
CA MET A 112 -15.27 9.96 -13.39
C MET A 112 -16.29 8.80 -13.37
N ASN A 113 -16.50 8.17 -12.22
CA ASN A 113 -17.48 7.09 -12.06
C ASN A 113 -18.83 7.58 -11.50
N GLU A 114 -18.99 8.90 -11.25
CA GLU A 114 -20.32 9.45 -11.00
C GLU A 114 -21.11 9.36 -12.30
N ASP A 115 -22.24 8.62 -12.25
CA ASP A 115 -23.08 8.37 -13.41
C ASP A 115 -23.45 9.69 -14.10
N LEU A 116 -23.04 9.84 -15.36
CA LEU A 116 -23.47 10.92 -16.27
C LEU A 116 -25.01 10.98 -16.39
N GLU A 117 -25.72 9.94 -15.95
CA GLU A 117 -27.17 9.86 -15.91
C GLU A 117 -27.81 10.75 -14.85
N LYS A 118 -27.17 10.99 -13.68
CA LYS A 118 -27.75 11.89 -12.67
C LYS A 118 -27.90 13.33 -13.18
N SER A 119 -26.91 13.81 -13.95
CA SER A 119 -26.98 15.12 -14.61
C SER A 119 -28.14 15.22 -15.61
N LYS A 120 -28.42 14.18 -16.39
CA LYS A 120 -29.51 14.21 -17.37
C LYS A 120 -30.90 14.18 -16.74
N VAL A 121 -31.06 13.48 -15.61
CA VAL A 121 -32.36 13.36 -14.93
C VAL A 121 -32.74 14.62 -14.15
N GLU A 122 -31.77 15.41 -13.68
CA GLU A 122 -32.06 16.74 -13.10
C GLU A 122 -32.40 17.78 -14.16
N VAL A 123 -31.67 17.82 -15.28
CA VAL A 123 -31.93 18.78 -16.37
C VAL A 123 -33.27 18.52 -17.08
N SER A 124 -33.76 17.27 -17.14
CA SER A 124 -35.07 16.96 -17.75
C SER A 124 -36.27 17.15 -16.82
N LYS A 125 -36.07 17.43 -15.53
CA LYS A 125 -37.15 17.64 -14.55
C LYS A 125 -37.44 19.12 -14.29
N GLU A 126 -36.58 20.01 -14.77
CA GLU A 126 -36.75 21.47 -14.71
C GLU A 126 -37.25 22.09 -16.02
N GLN A 127 -37.60 21.28 -17.02
CA GLN A 127 -38.27 21.71 -18.27
C GLN A 127 -39.72 21.25 -18.32
#